data_AF-W2EMM8-F1
#
_entry.id   AF-W2EMM8-F1
#
_cell.length_a   1.000
_cell.length_b   1.000
_cell.length_c   1.000
_cell.angle_alpha   90.00
_cell.angle_beta   90.00
_cell.angle_gamma   90.00
#
_symmetry.space_group_name_H-M   'P 1'
#
loop_
_entity.id
_entity.type
_entity.pdbx_description
1 polymer ?
#
loop_
_entity_poly.entity_id
_entity_poly.type
_entity_poly.pdbx_seq_one_letter_code
_entity_poly.pdbx_strand_id
1 'polypeptide(L)'
;TVLDEARAVASELGLPSWWLNEQASAYVAPGQDSSARRVFDHPGLRVSAASPEHLLAMKVLASRRRDTGDIRALVQRLGLTTADEVLRVCTEIFPDEPVPDRARLLLEDMFDEG
;
A
#
# COMPACT_ATOMS: atom_id res chain seq x y z
N THR A 1 -12.39 -21.78 -3.14
CA THR A 1 -11.99 -20.64 -2.27
C THR A 1 -11.73 -19.42 -3.14
N VAL A 2 -11.59 -18.21 -2.59
CA VAL A 2 -11.23 -17.02 -3.40
C VAL A 2 -9.96 -17.27 -4.23
N LEU A 3 -9.01 -18.04 -3.71
CA LEU A 3 -7.79 -18.42 -4.42
C LEU A 3 -8.02 -19.38 -5.59
N ASP A 4 -8.98 -20.31 -5.47
CA ASP A 4 -9.29 -21.22 -6.57
C ASP A 4 -9.95 -20.48 -7.73
N GLU A 5 -10.87 -19.55 -7.42
CA GLU A 5 -11.49 -18.68 -8.42
C GLU A 5 -10.47 -17.74 -9.06
N ALA A 6 -9.53 -17.19 -8.27
CA ALA A 6 -8.44 -16.36 -8.78
C ALA A 6 -7.54 -17.13 -9.76
N ARG A 7 -7.29 -18.43 -9.54
CA ARG A 7 -6.54 -19.27 -10.48
C ARG A 7 -7.32 -19.57 -11.75
N ALA A 8 -8.64 -19.78 -11.65
CA ALA A 8 -9.50 -19.93 -12.83
C ALA A 8 -9.45 -18.67 -13.71
N VAL A 9 -9.60 -17.49 -13.10
CA VAL A 9 -9.45 -16.19 -13.78
C VAL A 9 -8.05 -16.03 -14.38
N ALA A 10 -7.01 -16.49 -13.68
CA ALA A 10 -5.64 -16.43 -14.21
C ALA A 10 -5.50 -17.24 -15.51
N SER A 11 -6.06 -18.46 -15.52
CA SER A 11 -6.05 -19.33 -16.70
C SER A 11 -6.84 -18.73 -17.85
N GLU A 12 -7.98 -18.10 -17.58
CA GLU A 12 -8.84 -17.49 -18.59
C GLU A 12 -8.20 -16.24 -19.22
N LEU A 13 -7.55 -15.41 -18.40
CA LEU A 13 -6.98 -14.13 -18.83
C LEU A 13 -5.48 -14.21 -19.21
N GLY A 14 -4.87 -15.41 -19.13
CA GLY A 14 -3.44 -15.58 -19.38
C GLY A 14 -2.53 -14.89 -18.35
N LEU A 15 -3.03 -14.68 -17.13
CA LEU A 15 -2.26 -14.08 -16.04
C LEU A 15 -1.41 -15.15 -15.32
N PRO A 16 -0.28 -14.77 -14.70
CA PRO A 16 0.48 -15.69 -13.86
C PRO A 16 -0.39 -16.23 -12.71
N SER A 17 -0.21 -17.49 -12.32
CA SER A 17 -1.04 -18.13 -11.26
C SER A 17 -0.92 -17.47 -9.88
N TRP A 18 0.09 -16.62 -9.68
CA TRP A 18 0.36 -15.83 -8.47
C TRP A 18 -0.02 -14.34 -8.63
N TRP A 19 -0.81 -13.97 -9.65
CA TRP A 19 -1.21 -12.58 -9.88
C TRP A 19 -1.95 -11.96 -8.69
N LEU A 20 -2.77 -12.76 -8.01
CA LEU A 20 -3.42 -12.42 -6.76
C LEU A 20 -2.68 -13.13 -5.62
N ASN A 21 -2.18 -12.37 -4.65
CA ASN A 21 -1.53 -12.92 -3.46
C ASN A 21 -2.19 -12.42 -2.18
N GLU A 22 -2.17 -13.27 -1.14
CA GLU A 22 -2.72 -12.94 0.18
C GLU A 22 -1.68 -12.34 1.14
N GLN A 23 -0.46 -12.06 0.65
CA GLN A 23 0.60 -11.48 1.49
C GLN A 23 0.26 -10.05 1.92
N ALA A 24 -0.71 -9.41 1.26
CA ALA A 24 -1.24 -8.11 1.64
C ALA A 24 -2.11 -8.15 2.92
N SER A 25 -2.55 -9.34 3.37
CA SER A 25 -3.46 -9.48 4.52
C SER A 25 -2.89 -8.92 5.82
N ALA A 26 -1.56 -8.95 5.99
CA ALA A 26 -0.88 -8.35 7.15
C ALA A 26 -0.98 -6.81 7.18
N TYR A 27 -1.27 -6.19 6.03
CA TYR A 27 -1.37 -4.74 5.88
C TYR A 27 -2.81 -4.22 5.85
N VAL A 28 -3.79 -5.08 6.14
CA VAL A 28 -5.14 -4.63 6.45
C VAL A 28 -5.08 -4.03 7.85
N ALA A 29 -4.97 -2.70 7.96
CA ALA A 29 -4.82 -2.05 9.27
C ALA A 29 -5.93 -2.50 10.24
N PRO A 30 -5.61 -2.66 11.54
CA PRO A 30 -6.58 -3.05 12.56
C PRO A 30 -7.83 -2.16 12.60
N GLY A 31 -7.70 -0.89 12.19
CA GLY A 31 -8.77 0.11 12.22
C GLY A 31 -9.76 0.09 11.05
N GLN A 32 -9.56 -0.76 10.03
CA GLN A 32 -10.11 -0.58 8.68
C GLN A 32 -9.68 0.78 8.08
N ASP A 33 -9.17 0.74 6.85
CA ASP A 33 -8.95 1.96 6.08
C ASP A 33 -10.32 2.62 5.82
N SER A 34 -10.69 3.57 6.68
CA SER A 34 -12.02 4.18 6.71
C SER A 34 -12.33 5.00 5.45
N SER A 35 -11.29 5.43 4.73
CA SER A 35 -11.36 6.11 3.44
C SER A 35 -11.14 5.17 2.26
N ALA A 36 -11.05 3.85 2.49
CA ALA A 36 -10.97 2.86 1.41
C ALA A 36 -12.19 2.98 0.50
N ARG A 37 -11.93 3.22 -0.78
CA ARG A 37 -12.98 3.33 -1.78
C ARG A 37 -13.45 1.94 -2.17
N ARG A 38 -14.75 1.65 -1.95
CA ARG A 38 -15.36 0.44 -2.50
C ARG A 38 -15.35 0.50 -4.03
N VAL A 39 -14.69 -0.47 -4.66
CA VAL A 39 -14.56 -0.56 -6.12
C VAL A 39 -15.54 -1.57 -6.70
N PHE A 40 -15.89 -2.59 -5.91
CA PHE A 40 -16.86 -3.61 -6.27
C PHE A 40 -17.58 -4.14 -5.02
N ASP A 41 -18.88 -4.38 -5.13
CA ASP A 41 -19.72 -4.89 -4.05
C ASP A 41 -20.77 -5.84 -4.60
N HIS A 42 -20.67 -7.11 -4.19
CA HIS A 42 -21.62 -8.15 -4.55
C HIS A 42 -21.79 -9.10 -3.36
N PRO A 43 -22.96 -9.76 -3.20
CA PRO A 43 -23.08 -10.87 -2.25
C PRO A 43 -21.90 -11.85 -2.36
N GLY A 44 -21.14 -11.99 -1.27
CA GLY A 44 -19.98 -12.90 -1.19
C GLY A 44 -18.63 -12.33 -1.66
N LEU A 45 -18.57 -11.13 -2.26
CA LEU A 45 -17.31 -10.51 -2.70
C LEU A 45 -17.35 -8.99 -2.57
N ARG A 46 -16.40 -8.44 -1.81
CA ARG A 46 -16.15 -7.00 -1.72
C ARG A 46 -14.72 -6.71 -2.12
N VAL A 47 -14.55 -5.73 -3.00
CA VAL A 47 -13.24 -5.21 -3.39
C VAL A 47 -13.17 -3.73 -3.04
N SER A 48 -12.15 -3.36 -2.28
CA SER A 48 -11.87 -1.97 -1.91
C SER A 48 -10.47 -1.58 -2.38
N ALA A 49 -10.34 -0.35 -2.88
CA ALA A 49 -9.06 0.28 -3.12
C ALA A 49 -8.67 1.01 -1.85
N ALA A 50 -7.47 0.71 -1.33
CA ALA A 50 -6.93 1.43 -0.19
C ALA A 50 -6.78 2.92 -0.52
N SER A 51 -6.95 3.76 0.51
CA SER A 51 -6.74 5.18 0.46
C SER A 51 -5.29 5.52 0.13
N PRO A 52 -5.03 6.69 -0.46
CA PRO A 52 -3.65 7.10 -0.78
C PRO A 52 -2.72 7.08 0.44
N GLU A 53 -3.22 7.45 1.63
CA GLU A 53 -2.50 7.44 2.90
C GLU A 53 -2.09 6.01 3.29
N HIS A 54 -3.05 5.08 3.22
CA HIS A 54 -2.81 3.68 3.54
C HIS A 54 -1.84 3.03 2.56
N LEU A 55 -1.99 3.32 1.26
CA LEU A 55 -1.06 2.88 0.22
C LEU A 55 0.35 3.45 0.44
N LEU A 56 0.47 4.72 0.81
CA LEU A 56 1.75 5.35 1.10
C LEU A 56 2.43 4.63 2.27
N ALA A 57 1.73 4.44 3.38
CA ALA A 57 2.26 3.76 4.55
C ALA A 57 2.71 2.32 4.22
N MET A 58 1.91 1.56 3.47
CA MET A 58 2.29 0.22 2.99
C MET A 58 3.57 0.23 2.16
N LYS A 59 3.70 1.19 1.24
CA LYS A 59 4.86 1.32 0.35
C LYS A 59 6.11 1.71 1.11
N VAL A 60 6.01 2.63 2.07
CA VAL A 60 7.11 3.06 2.93
C VAL A 60 7.57 1.92 3.84
N LEU A 61 6.67 1.19 4.49
CA LEU A 61 7.04 0.02 5.31
C LEU A 61 7.67 -1.08 4.45
N ALA A 62 7.16 -1.31 3.24
CA ALA A 62 7.75 -2.25 2.31
C ALA A 62 9.11 -1.79 1.76
N SER A 63 9.33 -0.48 1.59
CA SER A 63 10.57 0.24 1.21
C SER A 63 11.40 -0.43 0.08
N ARG A 64 10.76 -1.18 -0.82
CA ARG A 64 11.48 -1.90 -1.88
C ARG A 64 11.94 -0.87 -2.90
N ARG A 65 13.10 -1.06 -3.54
CA ARG A 65 13.63 -0.09 -4.54
C ARG A 65 12.63 0.25 -5.65
N ARG A 66 11.75 -0.69 -6.02
CA ARG A 66 10.70 -0.48 -7.02
C ARG A 66 9.57 0.46 -6.56
N ASP A 67 9.39 0.63 -5.25
CA ASP A 67 8.30 1.39 -4.66
C ASP A 67 8.64 2.91 -4.61
N THR A 68 9.89 3.33 -4.87
CA THR A 68 10.30 4.74 -4.82
C THR A 68 9.44 5.66 -5.71
N GLY A 69 9.13 5.22 -6.94
CA GLY A 69 8.27 6.00 -7.84
C GLY A 69 6.85 6.14 -7.32
N ASP A 70 6.29 5.06 -6.76
CA ASP A 70 4.96 5.07 -6.15
C ASP A 70 4.92 5.97 -4.92
N ILE A 71 5.94 5.92 -4.05
CA ILE A 71 6.06 6.76 -2.86
C ILE A 71 6.08 8.23 -3.27
N ARG A 72 6.92 8.61 -4.25
CA ARG A 72 7.01 10.00 -4.72
C ARG A 72 5.67 10.50 -5.27
N ALA A 73 4.97 9.68 -6.06
CA ALA A 73 3.66 10.03 -6.59
C ALA A 73 2.59 10.20 -5.51
N LEU A 74 2.60 9.35 -4.48
CA LEU A 74 1.67 9.42 -3.35
C LEU A 74 1.95 10.63 -2.45
N VAL A 75 3.22 10.92 -2.15
CA VAL A 75 3.67 12.12 -1.43
C VAL A 75 3.17 13.38 -2.11
N GLN A 76 3.40 13.51 -3.42
CA GLN A 76 2.92 14.64 -4.20
C GLN A 76 1.39 14.75 -4.20
N ARG A 77 0.69 13.63 -4.37
CA ARG A 77 -0.78 13.59 -4.37
C ARG A 77 -1.38 14.02 -3.03
N LEU A 78 -0.73 13.67 -1.93
CA LEU A 78 -1.15 14.00 -0.57
C LEU A 78 -0.68 15.39 -0.14
N GLY A 79 0.16 16.06 -0.95
CA GLY A 79 0.70 17.37 -0.62
C GLY A 79 1.67 17.36 0.55
N LEU A 80 2.33 16.22 0.80
CA LEU A 80 3.33 16.09 1.86
C LEU A 80 4.65 16.71 1.38
N THR A 81 5.26 17.52 2.23
CA THR A 81 6.40 18.37 1.90
C THR A 81 7.67 17.99 2.67
N THR A 82 7.56 17.13 3.68
CA THR A 82 8.69 16.71 4.51
C THR A 82 8.68 15.21 4.80
N ALA A 83 9.86 14.65 5.08
CA ALA A 83 10.00 13.25 5.52
C ALA A 83 9.18 12.96 6.79
N ASP A 84 9.17 13.90 7.74
CA ASP A 84 8.43 13.77 9.00
C ASP A 84 6.91 13.65 8.80
N GLU A 85 6.34 14.35 7.82
CA GLU A 85 4.92 14.20 7.47
C GLU A 85 4.61 12.81 6.94
N VAL A 86 5.49 12.25 6.11
CA VAL A 86 5.35 10.87 5.60
C VAL A 86 5.46 9.85 6.73
N LEU A 87 6.43 10.04 7.64
CA LEU A 87 6.60 9.17 8.80
C LEU A 87 5.39 9.23 9.73
N ARG A 88 4.79 10.41 9.92
CA ARG A 88 3.57 10.58 10.70
C ARG A 88 2.40 9.79 10.12
N VAL A 89 2.20 9.84 8.81
CA VAL A 89 1.19 9.01 8.12
C VAL A 89 1.44 7.52 8.38
N CYS A 90 2.70 7.07 8.35
CA CYS A 90 3.02 5.68 8.64
C CYS A 90 2.64 5.27 10.07
N THR A 91 2.95 6.12 11.06
CA THR A 91 2.61 5.86 12.48
C THR A 91 1.11 5.96 12.75
N GLU A 92 0.38 6.82 12.04
CA GLU A 92 -1.09 6.91 12.17
C GLU A 92 -1.79 5.67 11.59
N ILE A 93 -1.31 5.15 10.46
CA ILE A 93 -1.91 3.99 9.80
C ILE A 93 -1.49 2.65 10.44
N PHE A 94 -0.20 2.53 10.81
CA PHE A 94 0.38 1.32 11.40
C PHE A 94 1.18 1.67 12.67
N PRO A 95 0.51 2.00 13.79
CA PRO A 95 1.17 2.49 15.00
C PRO A 95 2.13 1.49 15.65
N ASP A 96 1.88 0.20 15.45
CA ASP A 96 2.67 -0.90 16.02
C ASP A 96 3.82 -1.35 15.10
N GLU A 97 3.90 -0.82 13.88
CA GLU A 97 4.91 -1.20 12.89
C GLU A 97 6.03 -0.14 12.81
N PRO A 98 7.25 -0.45 13.30
CA PRO A 98 8.34 0.49 13.21
C PRO A 98 8.75 0.69 11.75
N VAL A 99 8.84 1.96 11.32
CA VAL A 99 9.36 2.29 10.00
C VAL A 99 10.82 1.81 9.89
N PRO A 100 11.19 1.04 8.84
CA PRO A 100 12.56 0.56 8.66
C PRO A 100 13.55 1.71 8.39
N ASP A 101 14.80 1.59 8.83
CA ASP A 101 15.82 2.63 8.63
C ASP A 101 16.10 2.94 7.15
N ARG A 102 16.10 1.90 6.30
CA ARG A 102 16.19 2.09 4.84
C ARG A 102 15.06 2.95 4.25
N ALA A 103 13.89 2.96 4.89
CA ALA A 103 12.78 3.78 4.46
C ALA A 103 13.02 5.25 4.86
N ARG A 104 13.55 5.49 6.07
CA ARG A 104 13.97 6.83 6.52
C ARG A 104 15.03 7.42 5.57
N LEU A 105 16.08 6.66 5.27
CA LEU A 105 17.13 7.08 4.33
C LEU A 105 16.58 7.40 2.94
N LEU A 106 15.64 6.60 2.44
CA LEU A 106 14.98 6.85 1.15
C LEU A 106 14.18 8.17 1.17
N LEU A 107 13.49 8.46 2.28
CA LEU A 107 12.72 9.68 2.42
C LEU A 107 13.64 10.90 2.55
N GLU A 108 14.70 10.82 3.35
CA GLU A 108 15.73 11.86 3.48
C GLU A 108 16.30 12.22 2.11
N ASP A 109 16.82 11.23 1.37
CA ASP A 109 17.36 11.41 0.01
C ASP A 109 16.33 12.05 -0.93
N MET A 110 15.07 11.62 -0.86
CA MET A 110 14.00 12.15 -1.71
C MET A 110 13.66 13.63 -1.43
N PHE A 111 13.79 14.09 -0.18
CA PHE A 111 13.47 15.47 0.20
C PHE A 111 14.71 16.39 0.21
N ASP A 112 15.93 15.84 0.30
CA ASP A 112 17.19 16.59 0.14
C ASP A 112 17.49 16.95 -1.33
N GLU A 113 16.90 16.22 -2.30
CA GLU A 113 16.98 16.51 -3.75
C GLU A 113 16.14 17.73 -4.21
N GLY A 114 15.58 18.53 -3.27
CA GLY A 114 14.64 19.64 -3.52
C GLY A 114 15.24 21.04 -3.53
#